data_AF-A0A7X4CRP2-F1
#
_entry.id   AF-A0A7X4CRP2-F1
#
_cell.length_a   1.000
_cell.length_b   1.000
_cell.length_c   1.000
_cell.angle_alpha   90.00
_cell.angle_beta   90.00
_cell.angle_gamma   90.00
#
_symmetry.space_group_name_H-M   'P 1'
#
loop_
_entity.id
_entity.type
_entity.pdbx_description
1 polymer ?
#
loop_
_entity_poly.entity_id
_entity_poly.type
_entity_poly.pdbx_seq_one_letter_code
_entity_poly.pdbx_strand_id
1 'polypeptide(L)'
;MRRNWSISEVEATVEDYFDMLRRELTKEDLDKAAHWRALMKRLDNRSRGAIQRKYQNISAILIQMGIPFIDGYKPLSNYQRSMPDVVCEYLRKNPALQDLFRADSDGAPEIPSVDDWLSAMEKPPSLEETGQSVGSKEPAINNPAGVNYLEREARNQALGAAGEEFIINYERARLIQAGREPLADRIEHVSETRGPSAGYDILSYDTDGRDRFIEAKTTKYGKDTPFYITRNELEFSEKNSSQYYLYRLFGFRAKPRMFALHGHLQGQCSLEPSLFIARIS
;
A
#
# COMPACT_ATOMS: atom_id res chain seq x y z
N MET A 1 32.82 -13.36 8.90
CA MET A 1 32.50 -12.32 7.90
C MET A 1 31.21 -12.69 7.19
N ARG A 2 30.24 -11.76 7.05
CA ARG A 2 29.09 -11.99 6.16
C ARG A 2 29.63 -12.01 4.72
N ARG A 3 29.45 -13.11 3.98
CA ARG A 3 29.83 -13.21 2.57
C ARG A 3 28.94 -12.27 1.76
N ASN A 4 29.54 -11.34 1.02
CA ASN A 4 28.80 -10.45 0.13
C ASN A 4 28.04 -11.28 -0.92
N TRP A 5 26.87 -10.80 -1.34
CA TRP A 5 26.11 -11.41 -2.44
C TRP A 5 26.80 -11.11 -3.76
N SER A 6 27.01 -12.13 -4.59
CA SER A 6 27.51 -11.91 -5.96
C SER A 6 26.42 -11.28 -6.82
N ILE A 7 26.80 -10.68 -7.96
CA ILE A 7 25.82 -10.17 -8.93
C ILE A 7 24.91 -11.30 -9.42
N SER A 8 25.46 -12.48 -9.72
CA SER A 8 24.69 -13.64 -10.18
C SER A 8 23.66 -14.15 -9.16
N GLU A 9 23.97 -14.14 -7.87
CA GLU A 9 23.01 -14.51 -6.83
C GLU A 9 21.84 -13.51 -6.75
N VAL A 10 22.13 -12.24 -7.04
CA VAL A 10 21.16 -11.15 -7.00
C VAL A 10 20.26 -11.19 -8.22
N GLU A 11 20.82 -11.41 -9.40
CA GLU A 11 20.09 -11.65 -10.64
C GLU A 11 19.14 -12.83 -10.50
N ALA A 12 19.61 -13.97 -9.96
CA ALA A 12 18.77 -15.14 -9.71
C ALA A 12 17.63 -14.86 -8.71
N THR A 13 17.88 -14.00 -7.71
CA THR A 13 16.85 -13.61 -6.73
C THR A 13 15.83 -12.66 -7.33
N VAL A 14 16.25 -11.74 -8.20
CA VAL A 14 15.37 -10.83 -8.93
C VAL A 14 14.50 -11.59 -9.93
N GLU A 15 15.09 -12.53 -10.68
CA GLU A 15 14.38 -13.41 -11.60
C GLU A 15 13.27 -14.20 -10.89
N ASP A 16 13.62 -14.86 -9.77
CA ASP A 16 12.65 -15.65 -9.00
C ASP A 16 11.54 -14.79 -8.38
N TYR A 17 11.87 -13.59 -7.89
CA TYR A 17 10.88 -12.64 -7.39
C TYR A 17 9.88 -12.23 -8.47
N PHE A 18 10.35 -11.89 -9.68
CA PHE A 18 9.46 -11.46 -10.75
C PHE A 18 8.64 -12.61 -11.35
N ASP A 19 9.10 -13.87 -11.32
CA ASP A 19 8.23 -15.01 -11.66
C ASP A 19 7.07 -15.12 -10.66
N MET A 20 7.35 -14.99 -9.35
CA MET A 20 6.29 -14.97 -8.34
C MET A 20 5.32 -13.79 -8.54
N LEU A 21 5.84 -12.58 -8.78
CA LEU A 21 5.00 -11.39 -8.97
C LEU A 21 4.13 -11.53 -10.22
N ARG A 22 4.69 -12.06 -11.32
CA ARG A 22 3.93 -12.37 -12.54
C ARG A 22 2.76 -13.30 -12.22
N ARG A 23 3.01 -14.38 -11.47
CA ARG A 23 1.98 -15.35 -11.05
C ARG A 23 0.88 -14.71 -10.20
N GLU A 24 1.23 -13.85 -9.24
CA GLU A 24 0.22 -13.13 -8.44
C GLU A 24 -0.65 -12.21 -9.32
N LEU A 25 -0.02 -11.48 -10.25
CA LEU A 25 -0.74 -10.58 -11.17
C LEU A 25 -1.63 -11.33 -12.18
N THR A 26 -1.22 -12.54 -12.59
CA THR A 26 -2.01 -13.39 -13.50
C THR A 26 -2.95 -14.36 -12.78
N LYS A 27 -3.03 -14.28 -11.44
CA LYS A 27 -3.86 -15.17 -10.59
C LYS A 27 -3.54 -16.66 -10.75
N GLU A 28 -2.28 -16.97 -11.05
CA GLU A 28 -1.78 -18.34 -11.04
C GLU A 28 -1.53 -18.79 -9.58
N ASP A 29 -1.72 -20.08 -9.31
CA ASP A 29 -1.39 -20.67 -8.00
C ASP A 29 0.09 -20.44 -7.67
N LEU A 30 0.35 -19.93 -6.46
CA LEU A 30 1.70 -19.58 -6.00
C LEU A 30 2.05 -20.29 -4.68
N ASP A 31 3.01 -21.22 -4.75
CA ASP A 31 3.69 -21.75 -3.57
C ASP A 31 5.00 -20.99 -3.32
N LYS A 32 4.94 -19.93 -2.51
CA LYS A 32 6.11 -19.14 -2.08
C LYS A 32 7.19 -20.03 -1.45
N ALA A 33 6.84 -21.18 -0.87
CA ALA A 33 7.79 -22.09 -0.28
C ALA A 33 8.54 -22.94 -1.32
N ALA A 34 7.91 -23.32 -2.41
CA ALA A 34 8.58 -23.98 -3.52
C ALA A 34 9.65 -23.07 -4.15
N HIS A 35 9.35 -21.78 -4.33
CA HIS A 35 10.27 -20.79 -4.89
C HIS A 35 11.58 -20.66 -4.11
N TRP A 36 11.53 -20.33 -2.81
CA TRP A 36 12.78 -20.18 -2.06
C TRP A 36 13.54 -21.51 -1.92
N ARG A 37 12.86 -22.66 -1.88
CA ARG A 37 13.53 -23.99 -1.88
C ARG A 37 14.26 -24.24 -3.20
N ALA A 38 13.68 -23.88 -4.34
CA ALA A 38 14.29 -24.01 -5.65
C ALA A 38 15.48 -23.04 -5.81
N LEU A 39 15.29 -21.77 -5.42
CA LEU A 39 16.33 -20.76 -5.47
C LEU A 39 17.52 -21.13 -4.58
N MET A 40 17.30 -21.66 -3.37
CA MET A 40 18.39 -22.12 -2.49
C MET A 40 19.34 -23.12 -3.16
N LYS A 41 18.85 -23.97 -4.07
CA LYS A 41 19.69 -24.94 -4.80
C LYS A 41 20.64 -24.29 -5.82
N ARG A 42 20.33 -23.06 -6.25
CA ARG A 42 21.10 -22.26 -7.21
C ARG A 42 22.06 -21.28 -6.54
N LEU A 43 21.92 -21.06 -5.23
CA LEU A 43 22.69 -20.08 -4.47
C LEU A 43 23.79 -20.74 -3.63
N ASP A 44 24.83 -19.99 -3.32
CA ASP A 44 25.97 -20.49 -2.54
C ASP A 44 25.66 -20.46 -1.04
N ASN A 45 25.03 -21.53 -0.55
CA ASN A 45 24.72 -21.77 0.87
C ASN A 45 23.92 -20.63 1.53
N ARG A 46 23.07 -19.93 0.76
CA ARG A 46 22.20 -18.88 1.28
C ARG A 46 21.03 -19.51 2.04
N SER A 47 20.79 -19.02 3.26
CA SER A 47 19.65 -19.47 4.05
C SER A 47 18.34 -18.87 3.55
N ARG A 48 17.22 -19.53 3.86
CA ARG A 48 15.86 -18.99 3.63
C ARG A 48 15.71 -17.56 4.13
N GLY A 49 16.18 -17.26 5.34
CA GLY A 49 16.08 -15.91 5.90
C GLY A 49 16.93 -14.87 5.16
N ALA A 50 18.03 -15.29 4.53
CA ALA A 50 18.83 -14.40 3.69
C ALA A 50 18.12 -14.08 2.36
N ILE A 51 17.49 -15.07 1.75
CA ILE A 51 16.67 -14.92 0.54
C ILE A 51 15.45 -14.03 0.83
N GLN A 52 14.74 -14.28 1.94
CA GLN A 52 13.58 -13.47 2.33
C GLN A 52 13.95 -11.99 2.47
N ARG A 53 15.09 -11.67 3.10
CA ARG A 53 15.59 -10.29 3.17
C ARG A 53 15.89 -9.70 1.80
N LYS A 54 16.38 -10.50 0.85
CA LYS A 54 16.55 -10.02 -0.53
C LYS A 54 15.23 -9.73 -1.22
N TYR A 55 14.20 -10.57 -1.05
CA TYR A 55 12.86 -10.24 -1.56
C TYR A 55 12.31 -8.95 -0.93
N GLN A 56 12.50 -8.75 0.38
CA GLN A 56 12.12 -7.50 1.07
C GLN A 56 12.88 -6.28 0.51
N ASN A 57 14.16 -6.45 0.16
CA ASN A 57 14.94 -5.42 -0.53
C ASN A 57 14.37 -5.11 -1.92
N ILE A 58 13.94 -6.12 -2.68
CA ILE A 58 13.27 -5.91 -3.98
C ILE A 58 11.97 -5.12 -3.76
N SER A 59 11.12 -5.50 -2.80
CA SER A 59 9.90 -4.76 -2.48
C SER A 59 10.17 -3.28 -2.18
N ALA A 60 11.23 -2.95 -1.44
CA ALA A 60 11.62 -1.56 -1.18
C ALA A 60 12.04 -0.81 -2.45
N ILE A 61 12.80 -1.45 -3.35
CA ILE A 61 13.18 -0.88 -4.64
C ILE A 61 11.94 -0.64 -5.52
N LEU A 62 11.00 -1.60 -5.54
CA LEU A 62 9.76 -1.47 -6.33
C LEU A 62 8.89 -0.32 -5.83
N ILE A 63 8.78 -0.11 -4.51
CA ILE A 63 8.10 1.06 -3.95
C ILE A 63 8.72 2.36 -4.47
N GLN A 64 10.05 2.47 -4.44
CA GLN A 64 10.74 3.67 -4.94
C GLN A 64 10.55 3.87 -6.45
N MET A 65 10.40 2.78 -7.21
CA MET A 65 10.06 2.82 -8.63
C MET A 65 8.56 3.07 -8.90
N GLY A 66 7.71 3.09 -7.88
CA GLY A 66 6.26 3.20 -8.04
C GLY A 66 5.60 1.93 -8.61
N ILE A 67 6.19 0.76 -8.41
CA ILE A 67 5.71 -0.54 -8.92
C ILE A 67 5.11 -1.35 -7.76
N PRO A 68 4.00 -2.07 -7.97
CA PRO A 68 3.47 -2.97 -6.95
C PRO A 68 4.43 -4.13 -6.64
N PHE A 69 4.33 -4.64 -5.42
CA PHE A 69 5.22 -5.67 -4.88
C PHE A 69 4.39 -6.81 -4.29
N ILE A 70 5.04 -7.96 -4.10
CA ILE A 70 4.41 -9.17 -3.55
C ILE A 70 4.05 -8.96 -2.07
N ASP A 71 2.79 -9.18 -1.73
CA ASP A 71 2.34 -9.10 -0.34
C ASP A 71 3.01 -10.17 0.54
N GLY A 72 3.31 -9.81 1.80
CA GLY A 72 4.06 -10.64 2.74
C GLY A 72 5.59 -10.49 2.68
N TYR A 73 6.15 -9.79 1.68
CA TYR A 73 7.56 -9.38 1.69
C TYR A 73 7.69 -7.90 2.08
N LYS A 74 7.53 -7.62 3.38
CA LYS A 74 7.63 -6.27 3.98
C LYS A 74 8.89 -5.53 3.50
N PRO A 75 8.77 -4.35 2.88
CA PRO A 75 9.90 -3.60 2.32
C PRO A 75 11.04 -3.37 3.33
N LEU A 76 12.29 -3.57 2.89
CA LEU A 76 13.49 -3.27 3.67
C LEU A 76 14.48 -2.44 2.85
N SER A 77 14.66 -1.18 3.23
CA SER A 77 15.47 -0.17 2.50
C SER A 77 16.99 -0.39 2.58
N ASN A 78 17.48 -1.20 3.53
CA ASN A 78 18.89 -1.54 3.61
C ASN A 78 19.25 -2.65 2.59
N TYR A 79 19.61 -2.24 1.38
CA TYR A 79 20.08 -3.11 0.30
C TYR A 79 21.47 -2.72 -0.22
N GLN A 80 22.10 -3.68 -0.91
CA GLN A 80 23.37 -3.43 -1.59
C GLN A 80 23.17 -2.43 -2.75
N ARG A 81 24.18 -1.59 -3.00
CA ARG A 81 24.10 -0.51 -3.99
C ARG A 81 23.83 -0.96 -5.43
N SER A 82 24.22 -2.18 -5.80
CA SER A 82 24.04 -2.72 -7.16
C SER A 82 22.64 -3.27 -7.43
N MET A 83 21.80 -3.45 -6.40
CA MET A 83 20.50 -4.11 -6.55
C MET A 83 19.49 -3.31 -7.37
N PRO A 84 19.38 -1.97 -7.22
CA PRO A 84 18.55 -1.15 -8.09
C PRO A 84 18.88 -1.33 -9.58
N ASP A 85 20.17 -1.37 -9.94
CA ASP A 85 20.60 -1.55 -11.33
C ASP A 85 20.16 -2.91 -11.88
N VAL A 86 20.30 -3.99 -11.10
CA VAL A 86 19.87 -5.33 -11.51
C VAL A 86 18.36 -5.39 -11.72
N VAL A 87 17.56 -4.79 -10.82
CA VAL A 87 16.10 -4.72 -10.95
C VAL A 87 15.71 -3.90 -12.20
N CYS A 88 16.37 -2.76 -12.40
CA CYS A 88 16.16 -1.87 -13.55
C CYS A 88 16.45 -2.59 -14.88
N GLU A 89 17.59 -3.28 -14.97
CA GLU A 89 17.98 -4.08 -16.14
C GLU A 89 17.03 -5.25 -16.38
N TYR A 90 16.57 -5.93 -15.33
CA TYR A 90 15.59 -7.00 -15.47
C TYR A 90 14.28 -6.49 -16.06
N LEU A 91 13.76 -5.36 -15.56
CA LEU A 91 12.55 -4.74 -16.10
C LEU A 91 12.72 -4.27 -17.55
N ARG A 92 13.89 -3.75 -17.94
CA ARG A 92 14.19 -3.39 -19.34
C ARG A 92 14.16 -4.61 -20.28
N LYS A 93 14.68 -5.75 -19.82
CA LYS A 93 14.72 -7.00 -20.59
C LYS A 93 13.35 -7.71 -20.64
N ASN A 94 12.42 -7.35 -19.77
CA ASN A 94 11.10 -7.99 -19.65
C ASN A 94 9.96 -6.96 -19.79
N PRO A 95 9.81 -6.29 -20.95
CA PRO A 95 8.83 -5.22 -21.13
C PRO A 95 7.38 -5.67 -20.93
N ALA A 96 7.06 -6.96 -21.15
CA ALA A 96 5.73 -7.51 -20.91
C ALA A 96 5.24 -7.37 -19.46
N LEU A 97 6.15 -7.24 -18.49
CA LEU A 97 5.76 -6.95 -17.09
C LEU A 97 5.07 -5.59 -16.96
N GLN A 98 5.42 -4.62 -17.81
CA GLN A 98 4.81 -3.29 -17.80
C GLN A 98 3.34 -3.35 -18.17
N ASP A 99 2.98 -4.23 -19.11
CA ASP A 99 1.59 -4.45 -19.50
C ASP A 99 0.79 -5.09 -18.35
N LEU A 100 1.41 -6.01 -17.61
CA LEU A 100 0.78 -6.60 -16.41
C LEU A 100 0.57 -5.57 -15.30
N PHE A 101 1.57 -4.73 -15.01
CA PHE A 101 1.42 -3.66 -14.00
C PHE A 101 0.34 -2.66 -14.40
N ARG A 102 0.27 -2.29 -15.69
CA ARG A 102 -0.76 -1.40 -16.21
C ARG A 102 -2.15 -2.01 -16.07
N ALA A 103 -2.31 -3.25 -16.53
CA ALA A 103 -3.57 -3.98 -16.45
C ALA A 103 -4.03 -4.15 -15.00
N ASP A 104 -3.12 -4.49 -14.08
CA ASP A 104 -3.44 -4.63 -12.66
C ASP A 104 -3.83 -3.29 -12.05
N SER A 105 -3.08 -2.20 -12.26
CA SER A 105 -3.41 -0.87 -11.70
C SER A 105 -4.75 -0.34 -12.21
N ASP A 106 -5.01 -0.43 -13.52
CA ASP A 106 -6.21 0.09 -14.16
C ASP A 106 -7.43 -0.81 -13.96
N GLY A 107 -7.21 -2.10 -13.73
CA GLY A 107 -8.27 -3.09 -13.58
C GLY A 107 -9.25 -2.70 -12.47
N ALA A 108 -10.54 -2.88 -12.78
CA ALA A 108 -11.61 -2.75 -11.80
C ALA A 108 -11.33 -3.68 -10.60
N PRO A 109 -11.60 -3.23 -9.37
CA PRO A 109 -11.42 -4.10 -8.22
C PRO A 109 -12.38 -5.28 -8.28
N GLU A 110 -11.91 -6.44 -7.83
CA GLU A 110 -12.84 -7.51 -7.44
C GLU A 110 -13.49 -7.11 -6.13
N ILE A 111 -14.82 -7.13 -6.08
CA ILE A 111 -15.59 -6.85 -4.86
C ILE A 111 -15.65 -8.16 -4.07
N PRO A 112 -14.99 -8.24 -2.91
CA PRO A 112 -14.96 -9.46 -2.12
C PRO A 112 -16.27 -9.64 -1.34
N SER A 113 -16.66 -10.90 -1.12
CA SER A 113 -17.70 -11.23 -0.14
C SER A 113 -17.14 -11.04 1.27
N VAL A 114 -17.87 -10.35 2.13
CA VAL A 114 -17.46 -10.05 3.51
C VAL A 114 -18.48 -10.65 4.47
N ASP A 115 -18.09 -11.71 5.16
CA ASP A 115 -18.97 -12.40 6.11
C ASP A 115 -19.08 -11.63 7.45
N ASP A 116 -17.99 -11.01 7.88
CA ASP A 116 -17.90 -10.21 9.10
C ASP A 116 -17.06 -8.96 8.87
N TRP A 117 -17.74 -7.83 8.66
CA TRP A 117 -17.12 -6.51 8.47
C TRP A 117 -16.19 -6.15 9.63
N LEU A 118 -16.58 -6.47 10.88
CA LEU A 118 -15.86 -6.03 12.07
C LEU A 118 -14.52 -6.77 12.24
N SER A 119 -14.39 -7.96 11.67
CA SER A 119 -13.13 -8.71 11.61
C SER A 119 -12.04 -8.08 10.73
N ALA A 120 -12.38 -7.04 9.95
CA ALA A 120 -11.43 -6.38 9.05
C ALA A 120 -10.39 -5.51 9.78
N MET A 121 -10.70 -5.03 10.99
CA MET A 121 -9.85 -4.07 11.71
C MET A 121 -8.59 -4.73 12.29
N GLU A 122 -7.45 -4.11 12.04
CA GLU A 122 -6.14 -4.47 12.56
C GLU A 122 -5.41 -3.27 13.18
N LYS A 123 -4.33 -3.55 13.93
CA LYS A 123 -3.42 -2.50 14.40
C LYS A 123 -2.64 -1.89 13.23
N PRO A 124 -2.38 -0.58 13.23
CA PRO A 124 -1.51 0.04 12.23
C PRO A 124 -0.07 -0.52 12.33
N PRO A 125 0.73 -0.48 11.25
CA PRO A 125 2.16 -0.75 11.32
C PRO A 125 2.83 0.17 12.35
N SER A 126 3.82 -0.32 13.10
CA SER A 126 4.58 0.53 14.02
C SER A 126 5.59 1.39 13.23
N LEU A 127 5.67 2.68 13.59
CA LEU A 127 6.59 3.64 12.95
C LEU A 127 8.07 3.22 13.09
N GLU A 128 8.41 2.56 14.19
CA GLU A 128 9.77 2.05 14.44
C GLU A 128 10.13 0.87 13.51
N GLU A 129 9.16 0.04 13.14
CA GLU A 129 9.40 -1.09 12.22
C GLU A 129 9.39 -0.68 10.74
N THR A 130 8.86 0.51 10.40
CA THR A 130 8.92 1.05 9.03
C THR A 130 10.28 1.60 8.63
N GLY A 131 11.28 1.53 9.53
CA GLY A 131 12.69 1.65 9.17
C GLY A 131 13.00 2.87 8.31
N GLN A 132 12.69 4.06 8.82
CA GLN A 132 13.13 5.29 8.17
C GLN A 132 14.25 5.95 8.95
N SER A 133 15.46 5.85 8.39
CA SER A 133 16.38 6.98 8.43
C SER A 133 15.75 8.13 7.64
N VAL A 134 15.00 8.97 8.32
CA VAL A 134 14.71 10.33 7.85
C VAL A 134 16.06 11.05 7.84
N GLY A 135 16.82 11.00 6.75
CA GLY A 135 18.16 11.60 6.75
C GLY A 135 19.06 11.40 5.53
N SER A 136 18.82 10.40 4.68
CA SER A 136 19.55 10.30 3.42
C SER A 136 18.55 10.35 2.26
N LYS A 137 18.59 11.45 1.51
CA LYS A 137 18.06 11.53 0.14
C LYS A 137 18.78 10.46 -0.69
N GLU A 138 18.36 9.20 -0.60
CA GLU A 138 18.76 8.22 -1.59
C GLU A 138 18.27 8.75 -2.95
N PRO A 139 19.12 8.74 -3.99
CA PRO A 139 18.71 9.20 -5.30
C PRO A 139 17.51 8.37 -5.77
N ALA A 140 16.49 9.04 -6.30
CA ALA A 140 15.30 8.39 -6.81
C ALA A 140 15.68 7.28 -7.79
N ILE A 141 15.23 6.05 -7.53
CA ILE A 141 15.51 4.92 -8.39
C ILE A 141 14.68 5.06 -9.67
N ASN A 142 15.36 5.05 -10.82
CA ASN A 142 14.70 5.20 -12.11
C ASN A 142 13.87 3.94 -12.45
N ASN A 143 12.56 4.11 -12.61
CA ASN A 143 11.70 3.12 -13.25
C ASN A 143 11.90 3.20 -14.77
N PRO A 144 12.33 2.12 -15.46
CA PRO A 144 12.57 2.13 -16.90
C PRO A 144 11.40 2.61 -17.75
N ALA A 145 10.15 2.39 -17.31
CA ALA A 145 8.96 2.82 -18.03
C ALA A 145 8.54 4.26 -17.70
N GLY A 146 9.09 4.85 -16.63
CA GLY A 146 8.69 6.17 -16.14
C GLY A 146 7.26 6.26 -15.60
N VAL A 147 6.59 5.12 -15.36
CA VAL A 147 5.19 5.06 -14.91
C VAL A 147 5.13 4.69 -13.43
N ASN A 148 4.49 5.51 -12.61
CA ASN A 148 4.15 5.16 -11.23
C ASN A 148 2.80 4.42 -11.19
N TYR A 149 2.85 3.09 -11.14
CA TYR A 149 1.68 2.20 -11.10
C TYR A 149 0.96 2.22 -9.75
N LEU A 150 1.67 2.49 -8.64
CA LEU A 150 1.06 2.68 -7.32
C LEU A 150 0.22 3.97 -7.30
N GLU A 151 0.75 5.07 -7.81
CA GLU A 151 0.00 6.33 -7.94
C GLU A 151 -1.18 6.19 -8.91
N ARG A 152 -0.99 5.45 -10.00
CA ARG A 152 -2.04 5.15 -10.98
C ARG A 152 -3.18 4.35 -10.34
N GLU A 153 -2.86 3.34 -9.54
CA GLU A 153 -3.85 2.55 -8.80
C GLU A 153 -4.58 3.38 -7.73
N ALA A 154 -3.85 4.24 -7.00
CA ALA A 154 -4.46 5.14 -6.02
C ALA A 154 -5.42 6.16 -6.64
N ARG A 155 -5.30 6.46 -7.94
CA ARG A 155 -6.24 7.30 -8.71
C ARG A 155 -7.41 6.53 -9.31
N ASN A 156 -7.47 5.21 -9.13
CA ASN A 156 -8.54 4.39 -9.68
C ASN A 156 -9.85 4.67 -8.92
N GLN A 157 -10.75 5.43 -9.54
CA GLN A 157 -12.01 5.86 -8.94
C GLN A 157 -12.92 4.68 -8.56
N ALA A 158 -12.94 3.61 -9.36
CA ALA A 158 -13.75 2.43 -9.06
C ALA A 158 -13.25 1.73 -7.79
N LEU A 159 -11.93 1.67 -7.58
CA LEU A 159 -11.34 1.16 -6.34
C LEU A 159 -11.63 2.07 -5.14
N GLY A 160 -11.52 3.39 -5.33
CA GLY A 160 -11.86 4.37 -4.31
C GLY A 160 -13.30 4.19 -3.82
N ALA A 161 -14.26 4.25 -4.74
CA ALA A 161 -15.68 4.11 -4.43
C ALA A 161 -16.03 2.77 -3.74
N ALA A 162 -15.50 1.65 -4.25
CA ALA A 162 -15.73 0.34 -3.65
C ALA A 162 -15.16 0.24 -2.22
N GLY A 163 -14.05 0.92 -1.95
CA GLY A 163 -13.47 0.97 -0.61
C GLY A 163 -14.20 1.91 0.35
N GLU A 164 -14.71 3.05 -0.13
CA GLU A 164 -15.58 3.93 0.66
C GLU A 164 -16.86 3.20 1.08
N GLU A 165 -17.50 2.48 0.15
CA GLU A 165 -18.69 1.66 0.44
C GLU A 165 -18.39 0.58 1.49
N PHE A 166 -17.23 -0.10 1.37
CA PHE A 166 -16.79 -1.06 2.38
C PHE A 166 -16.70 -0.42 3.77
N ILE A 167 -16.09 0.76 3.87
CA ILE A 167 -15.89 1.46 5.15
C ILE A 167 -17.22 1.96 5.71
N ILE A 168 -18.15 2.42 4.88
CA ILE A 168 -19.52 2.78 5.31
C ILE A 168 -20.21 1.57 5.94
N ASN A 169 -20.14 0.40 5.29
CA ASN A 169 -20.75 -0.83 5.81
C ASN A 169 -20.10 -1.28 7.11
N TYR A 170 -18.78 -1.14 7.24
CA TYR A 170 -18.09 -1.35 8.50
C TYR A 170 -18.58 -0.40 9.60
N GLU A 171 -18.67 0.90 9.31
CA GLU A 171 -19.07 1.90 10.32
C GLU A 171 -20.53 1.73 10.74
N ARG A 172 -21.43 1.34 9.82
CA ARG A 172 -22.78 0.92 10.14
C ARG A 172 -22.77 -0.28 11.08
N ALA A 173 -22.04 -1.33 10.76
CA ALA A 173 -21.91 -2.52 11.61
C ALA A 173 -21.37 -2.17 13.00
N ARG A 174 -20.38 -1.27 13.08
CA ARG A 174 -19.79 -0.80 14.35
C ARG A 174 -20.82 -0.09 15.23
N LEU A 175 -21.61 0.81 14.64
CA LEU A 175 -22.64 1.55 15.37
C LEU A 175 -23.82 0.67 15.78
N ILE A 176 -24.28 -0.23 14.90
CA ILE A 176 -25.33 -1.20 15.22
C ILE A 176 -24.89 -2.12 16.36
N GLN A 177 -23.66 -2.65 16.32
CA GLN A 177 -23.13 -3.46 17.42
C GLN A 177 -23.09 -2.70 18.76
N ALA A 178 -22.92 -1.38 18.72
CA ALA A 178 -22.94 -0.52 19.89
C ALA A 178 -24.36 -0.08 20.34
N GLY A 179 -25.43 -0.57 19.69
CA GLY A 179 -26.81 -0.17 19.96
C GLY A 179 -27.11 1.29 19.56
N ARG A 180 -26.46 1.76 18.50
CA ARG A 180 -26.55 3.13 17.97
C ARG A 180 -27.09 3.15 16.54
N GLU A 181 -28.11 2.34 16.26
CA GLU A 181 -28.77 2.24 14.95
C GLU A 181 -29.20 3.60 14.38
N PRO A 182 -29.79 4.53 15.16
CA PRO A 182 -30.14 5.86 14.63
C PRO A 182 -28.94 6.69 14.16
N LEU A 183 -27.73 6.43 14.68
CA LEU A 183 -26.50 7.06 14.19
C LEU A 183 -25.98 6.36 12.93
N ALA A 184 -26.14 5.03 12.83
CA ALA A 184 -25.77 4.27 11.65
C ALA A 184 -26.54 4.72 10.40
N ASP A 185 -27.83 5.02 10.56
CA ASP A 185 -28.69 5.52 9.47
C ASP A 185 -28.32 6.93 8.99
N ARG A 186 -27.55 7.67 9.79
CA ARG A 186 -27.12 9.05 9.50
C ARG A 186 -25.73 9.14 8.86
N ILE A 187 -25.03 8.02 8.66
CA ILE A 187 -23.73 8.02 7.99
C ILE A 187 -23.88 8.61 6.59
N GLU A 188 -23.04 9.59 6.25
CA GLU A 188 -23.05 10.31 4.96
C GLU A 188 -21.78 9.96 4.17
N HIS A 189 -21.96 9.65 2.88
CA HIS A 189 -20.88 9.54 1.90
C HIS A 189 -20.58 10.92 1.32
N VAL A 190 -19.69 11.65 1.99
CA VAL A 190 -19.45 13.08 1.75
C VAL A 190 -18.72 13.34 0.42
N SER A 191 -17.88 12.41 -0.03
CA SER A 191 -17.20 12.54 -1.33
C SER A 191 -18.19 12.57 -2.51
N GLU A 192 -19.36 11.92 -2.39
CA GLU A 192 -20.43 12.00 -3.39
C GLU A 192 -21.31 13.26 -3.24
N THR A 193 -21.60 13.71 -2.02
CA THR A 193 -22.57 14.79 -1.78
C THR A 193 -21.95 16.18 -1.85
N ARG A 194 -20.70 16.37 -1.38
CA ARG A 194 -20.02 17.66 -1.26
C ARG A 194 -18.75 17.75 -2.10
N GLY A 195 -18.18 16.61 -2.47
CA GLY A 195 -16.99 16.51 -3.30
C GLY A 195 -15.66 16.71 -2.56
N PRO A 196 -14.53 16.71 -3.29
CA PRO A 196 -13.17 16.62 -2.72
C PRO A 196 -12.73 17.80 -1.83
N SER A 197 -13.48 18.90 -1.86
CA SER A 197 -13.18 20.10 -1.06
C SER A 197 -13.48 19.92 0.43
N ALA A 198 -14.26 18.90 0.81
CA ALA A 198 -14.62 18.64 2.21
C ALA A 198 -13.42 18.25 3.09
N GLY A 199 -12.39 17.61 2.52
CA GLY A 199 -11.19 17.17 3.25
C GLY A 199 -11.34 15.84 3.99
N TYR A 200 -12.44 15.12 3.74
CA TYR A 200 -12.74 13.76 4.20
C TYR A 200 -13.82 13.14 3.31
N ASP A 201 -13.95 11.81 3.33
CA ASP A 201 -14.83 11.06 2.43
C ASP A 201 -16.16 10.64 3.09
N ILE A 202 -16.14 10.32 4.38
CA ILE A 202 -17.28 9.73 5.11
C ILE A 202 -17.50 10.46 6.43
N LEU A 203 -18.74 10.88 6.69
CA LEU A 203 -19.18 11.35 8.01
C LEU A 203 -19.80 10.18 8.77
N SER A 204 -19.18 9.81 9.88
CA SER A 204 -19.69 8.81 10.83
C SER A 204 -19.78 9.43 12.23
N TYR A 205 -20.05 8.62 13.26
CA TYR A 205 -20.28 9.10 14.62
C TYR A 205 -19.61 8.21 15.68
N ASP A 206 -19.09 8.81 16.74
CA ASP A 206 -18.73 8.09 17.96
C ASP A 206 -20.02 7.63 18.67
N THR A 207 -19.88 6.71 19.63
CA THR A 207 -21.04 6.17 20.37
C THR A 207 -21.76 7.19 21.26
N ASP A 208 -21.12 8.34 21.50
CA ASP A 208 -21.69 9.49 22.21
C ASP A 208 -22.32 10.52 21.26
N GLY A 209 -22.27 10.28 19.94
CA GLY A 209 -22.83 11.13 18.90
C GLY A 209 -21.92 12.22 18.38
N ARG A 210 -20.65 12.31 18.82
CA ARG A 210 -19.66 13.21 18.20
C ARG A 210 -19.35 12.79 16.78
N ASP A 211 -19.04 13.75 15.91
CA ASP A 211 -18.72 13.49 14.51
C ASP A 211 -17.38 12.74 14.41
N ARG A 212 -17.32 11.81 13.44
CA ARG A 212 -16.08 11.19 12.97
C ARG A 212 -15.92 11.53 11.50
N PHE A 213 -14.91 12.32 11.18
CA PHE A 213 -14.52 12.63 9.81
C PHE A 213 -13.55 11.57 9.34
N ILE A 214 -13.98 10.73 8.39
CA ILE A 214 -13.20 9.58 7.94
C ILE A 214 -12.70 9.84 6.52
N GLU A 215 -11.38 9.75 6.34
CA GLU A 215 -10.70 9.68 5.05
C GLU A 215 -10.41 8.22 4.71
N ALA A 216 -10.83 7.77 3.53
CA ALA A 216 -10.69 6.40 3.06
C ALA A 216 -9.53 6.28 2.07
N LYS A 217 -8.51 5.48 2.40
CA LYS A 217 -7.40 5.15 1.49
C LYS A 217 -7.40 3.67 1.17
N THR A 218 -7.87 3.32 -0.02
CA THR A 218 -8.01 1.92 -0.46
C THR A 218 -6.83 1.45 -1.31
N THR A 219 -6.47 0.18 -1.21
CA THR A 219 -5.52 -0.45 -2.13
C THR A 219 -5.81 -1.94 -2.33
N LYS A 220 -5.53 -2.43 -3.54
CA LYS A 220 -5.50 -3.85 -3.88
C LYS A 220 -4.31 -4.58 -3.26
N TYR A 221 -3.28 -3.84 -2.84
CA TYR A 221 -2.00 -4.38 -2.36
C TYR A 221 -1.97 -4.56 -0.83
N GLY A 222 -0.81 -4.97 -0.31
CA GLY A 222 -0.62 -5.25 1.12
C GLY A 222 -0.61 -4.00 2.01
N LYS A 223 -0.57 -4.27 3.32
CA LYS A 223 -0.62 -3.26 4.39
C LYS A 223 0.48 -2.20 4.32
N ASP A 224 1.67 -2.58 3.86
CA ASP A 224 2.85 -1.71 3.78
C ASP A 224 2.91 -0.87 2.49
N THR A 225 1.88 -0.92 1.63
CA THR A 225 1.84 -0.14 0.40
C THR A 225 1.57 1.34 0.71
N PRO A 226 2.45 2.27 0.25
CA PRO A 226 2.27 3.70 0.44
C PRO A 226 0.95 4.20 -0.12
N PHE A 227 0.49 5.34 0.40
CA PHE A 227 -0.72 6.01 -0.06
C PHE A 227 -0.47 7.51 -0.14
N TYR A 228 -1.35 8.20 -0.87
CA TYR A 228 -1.22 9.61 -1.16
C TYR A 228 -2.23 10.40 -0.32
N ILE A 229 -1.76 11.48 0.29
CA ILE A 229 -2.59 12.42 1.04
C ILE A 229 -2.51 13.77 0.33
N THR A 230 -3.66 14.42 0.13
CA THR A 230 -3.70 15.76 -0.45
C THR A 230 -3.42 16.83 0.60
N ARG A 231 -3.06 18.05 0.16
CA ARG A 231 -2.90 19.19 1.07
C ARG A 231 -4.18 19.45 1.87
N ASN A 232 -5.34 19.36 1.24
CA ASN A 232 -6.62 19.64 1.89
C ASN A 232 -6.90 18.64 3.02
N GLU A 233 -6.69 17.35 2.77
CA GLU A 233 -6.82 16.28 3.77
C GLU A 233 -5.88 16.50 4.95
N LEU A 234 -4.61 16.85 4.68
CA LEU A 234 -3.62 17.11 5.73
C LEU A 234 -4.04 18.30 6.60
N GLU A 235 -4.39 19.44 5.99
CA GLU A 235 -4.87 20.64 6.71
C GLU A 235 -6.18 20.39 7.48
N PHE A 236 -7.08 19.58 6.92
CA PHE A 236 -8.34 19.22 7.58
C PHE A 236 -8.08 18.34 8.81
N SER A 237 -7.16 17.37 8.69
CA SER A 237 -6.75 16.50 9.80
C SER A 237 -6.13 17.28 10.96
N GLU A 238 -5.39 18.35 10.67
CA GLU A 238 -4.82 19.24 11.68
C GLU A 238 -5.95 19.97 12.45
N LYS A 239 -6.84 20.65 11.72
CA LYS A 239 -7.93 21.46 12.29
C LYS A 239 -8.94 20.63 13.08
N ASN A 240 -9.18 19.38 12.67
CA ASN A 240 -10.20 18.50 13.25
C ASN A 240 -9.59 17.27 13.95
N SER A 241 -8.36 17.38 14.46
CA SER A 241 -7.59 16.26 15.02
C SER A 241 -8.36 15.35 15.98
N SER A 242 -9.20 15.89 16.87
CA SER A 242 -9.94 15.06 17.84
C SER A 242 -10.98 14.13 17.20
N GLN A 243 -11.44 14.45 15.98
CA GLN A 243 -12.56 13.79 15.28
C GLN A 243 -12.13 13.20 13.93
N TYR A 244 -10.89 13.41 13.50
CA TYR A 244 -10.39 12.96 12.20
C TYR A 244 -9.79 11.56 12.27
N TYR A 245 -10.17 10.72 11.33
CA TYR A 245 -9.68 9.36 11.18
C TYR A 245 -9.26 9.09 9.74
N LEU A 246 -8.13 8.44 9.54
CA LEU A 246 -7.76 7.86 8.25
C LEU A 246 -7.91 6.35 8.32
N TYR A 247 -8.73 5.78 7.45
CA TYR A 247 -8.95 4.36 7.32
C TYR A 247 -8.14 3.86 6.12
N ARG A 248 -7.10 3.06 6.38
CA ARG A 248 -6.31 2.41 5.33
C ARG A 248 -6.88 1.02 5.07
N LEU A 249 -7.63 0.87 3.98
CA LEU A 249 -8.16 -0.41 3.52
C LEU A 249 -7.17 -1.05 2.53
N PHE A 250 -6.73 -2.28 2.81
CA PHE A 250 -5.71 -2.99 2.05
C PHE A 250 -6.12 -4.45 1.80
N GLY A 251 -5.42 -5.12 0.88
CA GLY A 251 -5.73 -6.48 0.46
C GLY A 251 -7.09 -6.59 -0.23
N PHE A 252 -7.59 -5.50 -0.81
CA PHE A 252 -8.99 -5.36 -1.22
C PHE A 252 -9.44 -6.43 -2.22
N ARG A 253 -8.55 -6.86 -3.13
CA ARG A 253 -8.85 -7.86 -4.15
C ARG A 253 -9.05 -9.29 -3.64
N ALA A 254 -8.71 -9.59 -2.39
CA ALA A 254 -8.70 -10.95 -1.87
C ALA A 254 -9.38 -11.06 -0.51
N LYS A 255 -8.79 -10.43 0.50
CA LYS A 255 -9.31 -10.43 1.86
C LYS A 255 -9.09 -9.04 2.44
N PRO A 256 -10.06 -8.13 2.30
CA PRO A 256 -9.94 -6.77 2.81
C PRO A 256 -9.68 -6.77 4.30
N ARG A 257 -8.71 -5.94 4.69
CA ARG A 257 -8.33 -5.66 6.06
C ARG A 257 -8.04 -4.18 6.13
N MET A 258 -8.17 -3.60 7.31
CA MET A 258 -7.89 -2.18 7.46
C MET A 258 -7.31 -1.84 8.82
N PHE A 259 -6.67 -0.69 8.89
CA PHE A 259 -6.31 -0.05 10.15
C PHE A 259 -6.76 1.40 10.13
N ALA A 260 -6.93 1.98 11.32
CA ALA A 260 -7.27 3.38 11.49
C ALA A 260 -6.10 4.16 12.13
N LEU A 261 -5.87 5.37 11.65
CA LEU A 261 -5.05 6.41 12.28
C LEU A 261 -5.98 7.50 12.79
N HIS A 262 -5.75 8.04 13.99
CA HIS A 262 -6.64 9.01 14.64
C HIS A 262 -5.87 10.28 14.97
N GLY A 263 -6.32 11.43 14.46
CA GLY A 263 -5.66 12.72 14.67
C GLY A 263 -4.89 13.26 13.48
N HIS A 264 -4.02 14.24 13.76
CA HIS A 264 -3.19 14.89 12.76
C HIS A 264 -2.21 13.89 12.13
N LEU A 265 -2.18 13.85 10.80
CA LEU A 265 -1.39 12.88 10.04
C LEU A 265 0.13 13.15 10.11
N GLN A 266 0.58 14.40 10.28
CA GLN A 266 2.01 14.76 10.31
C GLN A 266 2.79 14.16 11.50
N GLY A 267 2.11 13.62 12.52
CA GLY A 267 2.71 12.87 13.63
C GLY A 267 2.57 11.35 13.54
N GLN A 268 1.82 10.85 12.55
CA GLN A 268 1.47 9.42 12.41
C GLN A 268 1.99 8.80 11.13
N CYS A 269 2.38 9.62 10.15
CA CYS A 269 2.93 9.19 8.88
C CYS A 269 4.26 9.90 8.64
N SER A 270 5.18 9.22 7.93
CA SER A 270 6.27 9.93 7.30
C SER A 270 5.81 10.47 5.95
N LEU A 271 5.83 11.80 5.81
CA LEU A 271 5.29 12.49 4.65
C LEU A 271 6.44 12.94 3.74
N GLU A 272 6.37 12.53 2.48
CA GLU A 272 7.28 12.98 1.42
C GLU A 272 6.49 13.81 0.39
N PRO A 273 7.01 14.98 -0.02
CA PRO A 273 6.32 15.77 -1.04
C PRO A 273 6.28 15.05 -2.40
N SER A 274 5.10 14.94 -3.00
CA SER A 274 4.91 14.32 -4.32
C SER A 274 4.69 15.35 -5.44
N LEU A 275 3.94 16.42 -5.16
CA LEU A 275 3.59 17.44 -6.14
C LEU A 275 3.73 18.85 -5.54
N PHE A 276 4.31 19.76 -6.32
CA PHE A 276 4.43 21.17 -5.95
C PHE A 276 3.72 22.05 -6.97
N ILE A 277 3.08 23.11 -6.49
CA ILE A 277 2.57 24.19 -7.33
C ILE A 277 3.62 25.31 -7.33
N ALA A 278 4.20 25.59 -8.50
CA ALA A 278 5.10 26.73 -8.70
C ALA A 278 4.30 27.97 -9.11
N ARG A 279 4.64 29.13 -8.54
CA ARG A 279 4.13 30.43 -8.96
C ARG A 279 5.31 31.39 -9.07
N ILE A 280 5.32 32.21 -10.10
CA ILE A 280 6.28 33.30 -10.25
C ILE A 280 5.67 34.52 -9.54
N SER A 281 6.40 35.06 -8.57
CA SER A 281 6.07 36.31 -7.86
C SER A 281 7.12 37.36 -8.16
#